data_AF-A0A0F9ZU82-F1
#
_entry.id   AF-A0A0F9ZU82-F1
#
_cell.length_a   1.000
_cell.length_b   1.000
_cell.length_c   1.000
_cell.angle_alpha   90.00
_cell.angle_beta   90.00
_cell.angle_gamma   90.00
#
_symmetry.space_group_name_H-M   'P 1'
#
loop_
_entity.id
_entity.type
_entity.pdbx_description
1 polymer ?
#
loop_
_entity_poly.entity_id
_entity_poly.type
_entity_poly.pdbx_seq_one_letter_code
_entity_poly.pdbx_strand_id
1 'polypeptide(L)'
;MDQQTLLTIGKRLKELEKLFNNLSIADINNQSKLRGKNKILLDHFENNKSKIINKDEIAEIIWDNPDVTDWAINQVISRFRKKLKKLGINPKRLETINNRGYMWN
;
A
#
# COMPACT_ATOMS: atom_id res chain seq x y z
N MET A 1 1.54 -43.67 6.67
CA MET A 1 1.11 -42.29 6.99
C MET A 1 0.23 -42.38 8.23
N ASP A 2 0.69 -41.89 9.38
CA ASP A 2 0.01 -42.15 10.66
C ASP A 2 -1.16 -41.17 10.89
N GLN A 3 -2.07 -41.51 11.82
CA GLN A 3 -3.24 -40.69 12.15
C GLN A 3 -2.87 -39.34 12.78
N GLN A 4 -1.75 -39.25 13.48
CA GLN A 4 -1.19 -38.03 14.05
C GLN A 4 -0.76 -37.04 12.96
N THR A 5 -0.20 -37.57 11.86
CA THR A 5 0.28 -36.80 10.70
C THR A 5 -0.91 -36.18 9.97
N LEU A 6 -1.96 -36.97 9.72
CA LEU A 6 -3.20 -36.51 9.11
C LEU A 6 -3.92 -35.44 9.95
N LEU A 7 -3.96 -35.62 11.27
CA LEU A 7 -4.55 -34.65 12.19
C LEU A 7 -3.77 -33.32 12.20
N THR A 8 -2.45 -33.39 12.14
CA THR A 8 -1.57 -32.21 12.10
C THR A 8 -1.72 -31.43 10.79
N ILE A 9 -1.82 -32.14 9.67
CA ILE A 9 -2.06 -31.53 8.35
C ILE A 9 -3.44 -30.86 8.33
N GLY A 10 -4.48 -31.52 8.84
CA GLY A 10 -5.84 -30.95 8.92
C GLY A 10 -5.91 -29.67 9.77
N LYS A 11 -5.17 -29.60 10.88
CA LYS A 11 -5.06 -28.39 11.71
C LYS A 11 -4.35 -27.24 10.98
N ARG A 12 -3.23 -27.53 10.28
CA ARG A 12 -2.48 -26.52 9.51
C ARG A 12 -3.29 -25.98 8.32
N LEU A 13 -4.03 -26.83 7.62
CA LEU A 13 -4.91 -26.39 6.52
C LEU A 13 -5.97 -25.39 7.01
N LYS A 14 -6.57 -25.67 8.17
CA LYS A 14 -7.56 -24.77 8.78
C LYS A 14 -6.97 -23.43 9.23
N GLU A 15 -5.73 -23.43 9.72
CA GLU A 15 -4.98 -22.20 10.01
C GLU A 15 -4.65 -21.41 8.75
N LEU A 16 -4.21 -22.10 7.68
CA LEU A 16 -3.91 -21.45 6.39
C LEU A 16 -5.15 -20.84 5.75
N GLU A 17 -6.30 -21.53 5.77
CA GLU A 17 -7.57 -20.98 5.30
C GLU A 17 -8.01 -19.77 6.12
N LYS A 18 -7.80 -19.79 7.44
CA LYS A 18 -8.09 -18.66 8.32
C LYS A 18 -7.17 -17.47 8.05
N LEU A 19 -5.88 -17.72 7.80
CA LEU A 19 -4.90 -16.69 7.42
C LEU A 19 -5.22 -16.11 6.02
N PHE A 20 -5.65 -16.95 5.08
CA PHE A 20 -6.05 -16.53 3.74
C PHE A 20 -7.36 -15.73 3.74
N ASN A 21 -8.36 -16.12 4.54
CA ASN A 21 -9.60 -15.34 4.69
C ASN A 21 -9.39 -14.02 5.46
N ASN A 22 -8.34 -13.94 6.30
CA ASN A 22 -7.94 -12.71 6.98
C ASN A 22 -7.10 -11.78 6.08
N LEU A 23 -6.46 -12.29 5.02
CA LEU A 23 -6.03 -11.46 3.89
C LEU A 23 -7.29 -11.02 3.17
N SER A 24 -7.78 -9.85 3.57
CA SER A 24 -9.15 -9.45 3.30
C SER A 24 -9.40 -9.43 1.80
N ILE A 25 -10.50 -10.04 1.36
CA ILE A 25 -11.08 -9.79 0.03
C ILE A 25 -11.24 -8.27 -0.19
N ALA A 26 -11.37 -7.48 0.89
CA ALA A 26 -11.31 -6.02 0.83
C ALA A 26 -9.93 -5.49 0.41
N ASP A 27 -8.81 -6.08 0.84
CA ASP A 27 -7.46 -5.65 0.41
C ASP A 27 -7.27 -5.91 -1.09
N ILE A 28 -7.71 -7.07 -1.59
CA ILE A 28 -7.68 -7.40 -3.03
C ILE A 28 -8.61 -6.47 -3.82
N ASN A 29 -9.83 -6.23 -3.34
CA ASN A 29 -10.77 -5.29 -3.97
C ASN A 29 -10.31 -3.83 -3.87
N ASN A 30 -9.57 -3.48 -2.82
CA ASN A 30 -9.05 -2.15 -2.62
C ASN A 30 -7.87 -1.87 -3.56
N GLN A 31 -6.97 -2.85 -3.72
CA GLN A 31 -5.92 -2.83 -4.73
C GLN A 31 -6.50 -2.77 -6.15
N SER A 32 -7.58 -3.50 -6.45
CA SER A 32 -8.24 -3.44 -7.77
C SER A 32 -8.96 -2.12 -8.06
N LYS A 33 -9.36 -1.37 -7.03
CA LYS A 33 -9.99 -0.03 -7.12
C LYS A 33 -8.98 1.10 -7.34
N LEU A 34 -7.70 0.86 -7.05
CA LEU A 34 -6.60 1.75 -7.38
C LEU A 34 -6.19 1.51 -8.84
N ARG A 35 -6.13 2.59 -9.64
CA ARG A 35 -5.70 2.54 -11.05
C ARG A 35 -4.64 3.59 -11.33
N GLY A 36 -3.75 3.26 -12.27
CA GLY A 36 -2.66 4.11 -12.75
C GLY A 36 -1.73 4.56 -11.63
N LYS A 37 -1.47 5.87 -11.58
CA LYS A 37 -0.54 6.56 -10.66
C LYS A 37 -0.74 6.24 -9.18
N ASN A 38 -1.98 5.96 -8.75
CA ASN A 38 -2.26 5.67 -7.34
C ASN A 38 -1.83 4.25 -6.93
N LYS A 39 -1.84 3.30 -7.88
CA LYS A 39 -1.38 1.94 -7.62
C LYS A 39 0.14 1.94 -7.48
N ILE A 40 0.83 2.60 -8.42
CA ILE A 40 2.29 2.79 -8.38
C ILE A 40 2.73 3.42 -7.06
N LEU A 41 2.05 4.49 -6.63
CA LEU A 41 2.32 5.11 -5.34
C LEU A 41 2.13 4.16 -4.16
N LEU A 42 1.02 3.41 -4.13
CA LEU A 42 0.77 2.47 -3.04
C LEU A 42 1.85 1.39 -2.99
N ASP A 43 2.13 0.75 -4.12
CA ASP A 43 3.15 -0.30 -4.23
C ASP A 43 4.52 0.23 -3.76
N HIS A 44 4.89 1.44 -4.17
CA HIS A 44 6.16 2.06 -3.76
C HIS A 44 6.21 2.38 -2.26
N PHE A 45 5.15 2.96 -1.69
CA PHE A 45 5.08 3.24 -0.25
C PHE A 45 5.06 1.96 0.60
N GLU A 46 4.35 0.91 0.16
CA GLU A 46 4.30 -0.37 0.86
C GLU A 46 5.63 -1.13 0.83
N ASN A 47 6.42 -0.96 -0.24
CA ASN A 47 7.77 -1.51 -0.34
C ASN A 47 8.80 -0.70 0.47
N ASN A 48 8.53 0.58 0.74
CA ASN A 48 9.42 1.51 1.43
C ASN A 48 8.83 2.02 2.76
N LYS A 49 8.27 1.11 3.57
CA LYS A 49 7.70 1.48 4.88
C LYS A 49 8.74 2.14 5.78
N SER A 50 8.31 3.16 6.53
CA SER A 50 9.16 3.95 7.44
C SER A 50 10.35 4.67 6.77
N LYS A 51 10.43 4.67 5.44
CA LYS A 51 11.38 5.47 4.67
C LYS A 51 10.73 6.79 4.27
N ILE A 52 11.52 7.86 4.30
CA ILE A 52 11.10 9.14 3.73
C ILE A 52 11.31 9.06 2.22
N ILE A 53 10.22 9.20 1.48
CA ILE A 53 10.19 9.30 0.03
C ILE A 53 10.09 10.77 -0.32
N ASN A 54 11.11 11.30 -0.99
CA ASN A 54 11.16 12.71 -1.35
C ASN A 54 10.27 13.01 -2.58
N LYS A 55 10.15 14.30 -2.92
CA LYS A 55 9.30 14.73 -4.03
C LYS A 55 9.84 14.29 -5.39
N ASP A 56 11.16 14.33 -5.57
CA ASP A 56 11.81 13.95 -6.83
C ASP A 56 11.62 12.45 -7.11
N GLU A 57 11.75 11.60 -6.09
CA GLU A 57 11.47 10.17 -6.16
C GLU A 57 10.00 9.92 -6.53
N ILE A 58 9.07 10.69 -5.95
CA ILE A 58 7.64 10.62 -6.32
C ILE A 58 7.41 11.06 -7.77
N ALA A 59 8.14 12.08 -8.24
CA ALA A 59 8.05 12.56 -9.61
C ALA A 59 8.54 11.48 -10.59
N GLU A 60 9.68 10.85 -10.28
CA GLU A 60 10.28 9.76 -11.04
C GLU A 60 9.35 8.55 -11.12
N ILE A 61 8.83 8.04 -10.00
CA ILE A 61 7.97 6.83 -10.05
C ILE A 61 6.64 7.04 -10.80
N ILE A 62 6.11 8.26 -10.85
CA ILE A 62 4.78 8.53 -11.44
C ILE A 62 4.88 9.02 -12.90
N TRP A 63 5.88 9.82 -13.21
CA TRP A 63 6.02 10.51 -14.50
C TRP A 63 7.33 10.18 -15.21
N ASP A 64 8.24 9.40 -14.60
CA ASP A 64 9.58 9.13 -15.13
C ASP A 64 10.35 10.42 -15.44
N ASN A 65 10.08 11.47 -14.64
CA ASN A 65 10.62 12.80 -14.85
C ASN A 65 10.70 13.55 -13.52
N PRO A 66 11.89 13.98 -13.06
CA PRO A 66 12.06 14.75 -11.84
C PRO A 66 11.57 16.20 -11.94
N ASP A 67 11.42 16.78 -13.15
CA ASP A 67 11.04 18.19 -13.36
C ASP A 67 9.55 18.48 -13.14
N VAL A 68 8.87 17.67 -12.33
CA VAL A 68 7.46 17.84 -12.00
C VAL A 68 7.32 18.86 -10.87
N THR A 69 6.43 19.83 -11.07
CA THR A 69 6.18 20.86 -10.04
C THR A 69 5.67 20.25 -8.72
N ASP A 70 6.15 20.83 -7.62
CA ASP A 70 5.66 20.56 -6.25
C ASP A 70 4.13 20.57 -6.15
N TRP A 71 3.49 21.48 -6.89
CA TRP A 71 2.03 21.58 -6.93
C TRP A 71 1.39 20.30 -7.50
N ALA A 72 1.92 19.76 -8.60
CA ALA A 72 1.40 18.54 -9.21
C ALA A 72 1.59 17.32 -8.28
N ILE A 73 2.72 17.23 -7.58
CA ILE A 73 2.98 16.19 -6.58
C ILE A 73 1.96 16.28 -5.45
N ASN A 74 1.78 17.48 -4.89
CA ASN A 74 0.81 17.73 -3.82
C ASN A 74 -0.63 17.39 -4.24
N GLN A 75 -1.01 17.68 -5.49
CA GLN A 75 -2.32 17.31 -6.03
C GLN A 75 -2.50 15.78 -6.10
N VAL A 76 -1.50 15.05 -6.56
CA VAL A 76 -1.57 13.59 -6.60
C VAL A 76 -1.63 12.99 -5.20
N ILE A 77 -0.79 13.43 -4.28
CA ILE A 77 -0.82 12.96 -2.88
C ILE A 77 -2.17 13.25 -2.22
N SER A 78 -2.74 14.42 -2.46
CA SER A 78 -4.08 14.78 -1.94
C SER A 78 -5.17 13.86 -2.49
N ARG A 79 -5.14 13.55 -3.79
CA ARG A 79 -6.06 12.58 -4.42
C ARG A 79 -5.85 11.17 -3.88
N PHE A 80 -4.59 10.79 -3.65
CA PHE A 80 -4.22 9.49 -3.08
C PHE A 80 -4.76 9.33 -1.67
N ARG A 81 -4.58 10.31 -0.77
CA ARG A 81 -5.18 10.32 0.58
C ARG A 81 -6.71 10.18 0.55
N LYS A 82 -7.39 10.87 -0.37
CA LYS A 82 -8.84 10.73 -0.56
C LYS A 82 -9.22 9.31 -0.99
N LYS A 83 -8.43 8.66 -1.85
CA LYS A 83 -8.64 7.26 -2.21
C LYS A 83 -8.40 6.33 -1.02
N LEU A 84 -7.31 6.49 -0.26
CA LEU A 84 -7.06 5.69 0.95
C LEU A 84 -8.26 5.72 1.89
N LYS A 85 -8.81 6.91 2.17
CA LYS A 85 -10.02 7.07 2.98
C LYS A 85 -11.23 6.28 2.43
N LYS A 86 -11.43 6.27 1.11
CA LYS A 86 -12.51 5.50 0.46
C LYS A 86 -12.31 3.99 0.54
N LEU A 87 -11.08 3.53 0.76
CA LEU A 87 -10.72 2.12 0.91
C LEU A 87 -10.75 1.68 2.40
N GLY A 88 -11.09 2.58 3.32
CA GLY A 88 -11.04 2.31 4.76
C GLY A 88 -9.63 2.40 5.37
N ILE A 89 -8.62 2.80 4.57
CA ILE A 89 -7.25 2.99 5.05
C ILE A 89 -7.16 4.38 5.66
N ASN A 90 -6.64 4.47 6.89
CA ASN A 90 -6.44 5.75 7.56
C ASN A 90 -5.45 6.60 6.76
N PRO A 91 -5.84 7.77 6.21
CA PRO A 91 -4.94 8.62 5.43
C PRO A 91 -3.78 9.19 6.25
N LYS A 92 -3.84 9.12 7.59
CA LYS A 92 -2.70 9.46 8.46
C LYS A 92 -1.52 8.50 8.33
N ARG A 93 -1.71 7.30 7.75
CA ARG A 93 -0.59 6.41 7.39
C ARG A 93 0.40 7.05 6.43
N LEU A 94 -0.06 8.00 5.61
CA LEU A 94 0.80 8.78 4.73
C LEU A 94 1.11 10.14 5.37
N GLU A 95 2.17 10.17 6.17
CA GLU A 95 2.62 11.35 6.88
C GLU A 95 3.39 12.29 5.96
N THR A 96 3.15 13.60 6.08
CA THR A 96 3.99 14.61 5.44
C THR A 96 5.14 14.94 6.38
N ILE A 97 6.36 14.82 5.89
CA ILE A 97 7.56 15.23 6.60
C ILE A 97 8.02 16.56 6.00
N ASN A 98 7.82 17.65 6.75
CA ASN A 98 8.12 19.01 6.30
C ASN A 98 9.54 19.10 5.69
N ASN A 99 9.62 19.73 4.52
CA ASN A 99 10.85 19.90 3.72
C ASN A 99 11.61 18.63 3.32
N ARG A 100 11.04 17.42 3.55
CA ARG A 100 11.70 16.16 3.22
C ARG A 100 10.89 15.27 2.28
N GLY A 101 9.56 15.27 2.41
CA GLY A 101 8.69 14.47 1.55
C GLY A 101 7.57 13.78 2.33
N TYR A 102 7.38 12.49 2.09
CA TYR A 102 6.28 11.71 2.66
C TYR A 102 6.77 10.36 3.18
N MET A 103 6.12 9.84 4.21
CA MET A 103 6.48 8.58 4.84
C MET A 103 5.25 7.72 5.04
N TRP A 104 5.40 6.41 4.84
CA TRP A 104 4.37 5.42 5.11
C TRP A 104 4.57 4.76 6.49
N ASN A 105 3.56 4.88 7.37
CA ASN A 105 3.54 4.38 8.75
C ASN A 105 2.42 3.33 8.95
#